data_AF-A0A9Q1EXV3-F1
#
_entry.id   AF-A0A9Q1EXV3-F1
#
_cell.length_a   1.000
_cell.length_b   1.000
_cell.length_c   1.000
_cell.angle_alpha   90.00
_cell.angle_beta   90.00
_cell.angle_gamma   90.00
#
_symmetry.space_group_name_H-M   'P 1'
#
loop_
_entity.id
_entity.type
_entity.pdbx_description
1 polymer ?
#
loop_
_entity_poly.entity_id
_entity_poly.type
_entity_poly.pdbx_seq_one_letter_code
_entity_poly.pdbx_strand_id
1 'polypeptide(L)'
;MCEGLLKKAKDVCNMGQGDVAVPEHLHAAFSQLPGTLDEIDAHLNEERSRAECFTGVSAAVVEEYSKRTREIEDLTQELEEKKRNLDAYRQSISQAKETWLNPLKQLIEQINEKFSDFFRSMQCAGEVDLHSENEEEYDKYGIRIRELNRCPFRVVDEINQGMDPVNERRVFDIVVRTACKGTTSQYFFITPKVLQNLTYADEMTVHCVHNGLQMLPPSKWNLKSFIRRSQRKLKHAADQ
;
A
#
# COMPACT_ATOMS: atom_id res chain seq x y z
N MET A 1 47.57 66.48 -40.92
CA MET A 1 46.46 65.72 -40.30
C MET A 1 45.75 64.80 -41.30
N CYS A 2 45.45 65.25 -42.52
CA CYS A 2 44.64 64.48 -43.48
C CYS A 2 45.31 63.23 -44.08
N GLU A 3 46.63 63.20 -44.29
CA GLU A 3 47.30 62.01 -44.85
C GLU A 3 47.21 60.78 -43.94
N GLY A 4 47.29 60.97 -42.62
CA GLY A 4 47.16 59.89 -41.64
C GLY A 4 45.74 59.32 -41.55
N LEU A 5 44.72 60.19 -41.65
CA LEU A 5 43.31 59.79 -41.67
C LEU A 5 42.97 59.06 -42.97
N LEU A 6 43.48 59.54 -44.10
CA LEU A 6 43.29 58.88 -45.39
C LEU A 6 43.93 57.50 -45.43
N LYS A 7 45.14 57.34 -44.86
CA LYS A 7 45.80 56.04 -44.75
C LYS A 7 44.97 55.07 -43.90
N LYS A 8 44.49 55.52 -42.73
CA LYS A 8 43.67 54.71 -41.82
C LYS A 8 42.32 54.33 -42.46
N ALA A 9 41.69 55.24 -43.20
CA ALA A 9 40.45 54.97 -43.91
C ALA A 9 40.65 53.91 -45.02
N LYS A 10 41.76 53.99 -45.77
CA LYS A 10 42.12 52.97 -46.77
C LYS A 10 42.35 51.60 -46.14
N ASP A 11 43.05 51.55 -45.01
CA ASP A 11 43.31 50.30 -44.28
C ASP A 11 41.99 49.66 -43.78
N VAL A 12 41.07 50.46 -43.22
CA VAL A 12 39.76 49.98 -42.73
C VAL A 12 38.83 49.53 -43.86
N CYS A 13 38.87 50.24 -44.99
CA CYS A 13 38.12 49.85 -46.19
C CYS A 13 38.81 48.74 -47.00
N ASN A 14 39.90 48.16 -46.49
CA ASN A 14 40.70 47.11 -47.12
C ASN A 14 41.16 47.47 -48.55
N MET A 15 41.53 48.73 -48.76
CA MET A 15 41.99 49.28 -50.05
C MET A 15 43.52 49.20 -50.15
N GLY A 16 44.05 48.62 -51.23
CA GLY A 16 45.49 48.43 -51.45
C GLY A 16 46.23 49.70 -51.88
N GLN A 17 47.58 49.61 -51.95
CA GLN A 17 48.43 50.69 -52.49
C GLN A 17 48.22 50.84 -54.00
N GLY A 18 47.21 51.61 -54.40
CA GLY A 18 46.88 51.86 -55.81
C GLY A 18 45.37 51.98 -56.06
N ASP A 19 44.54 51.57 -55.10
CA ASP A 19 43.09 51.70 -55.23
C ASP A 19 42.66 53.16 -55.04
N VAL A 20 41.95 53.68 -56.05
CA VAL A 20 41.44 55.05 -56.09
C VAL A 20 39.94 55.12 -55.75
N ALA A 21 39.21 54.02 -55.93
CA ALA A 21 37.76 53.95 -55.73
C ALA A 21 37.39 53.03 -54.55
N VAL A 22 36.52 53.52 -53.67
CA VAL A 22 35.96 52.76 -52.55
C VAL A 22 35.12 51.60 -53.11
N PRO A 23 35.20 50.38 -52.55
CA PRO A 23 34.40 49.25 -52.97
C PRO A 23 32.90 49.59 -53.11
N GLU A 24 32.25 49.10 -54.16
CA GLU A 24 30.87 49.46 -54.53
C GLU A 24 29.85 49.20 -53.42
N HIS A 25 30.04 48.12 -52.64
CA HIS A 25 29.21 47.79 -51.48
C HIS A 25 29.32 48.83 -50.35
N LEU A 26 30.50 49.39 -50.14
CA LEU A 26 30.71 50.47 -49.17
C LEU A 26 30.17 51.78 -49.72
N HIS A 27 30.27 52.04 -51.02
CA HIS A 27 29.69 53.23 -51.63
C HIS A 27 28.16 53.27 -51.49
N ALA A 28 27.49 52.12 -51.70
CA ALA A 28 26.07 51.97 -51.46
C ALA A 28 25.69 52.19 -49.98
N ALA A 29 26.53 51.73 -49.04
CA ALA A 29 26.32 51.93 -47.61
C ALA A 29 26.54 53.38 -47.16
N PHE A 30 27.61 54.03 -47.64
CA PHE A 30 27.90 55.44 -47.33
C PHE A 30 26.87 56.40 -47.94
N SER A 31 26.24 56.03 -49.06
CA SER A 31 25.17 56.83 -49.68
C SER A 31 23.87 56.88 -48.85
N GLN A 32 23.72 55.98 -47.87
CA GLN A 32 22.58 55.97 -46.94
C GLN A 32 22.85 56.79 -45.68
N LEU A 33 24.08 57.28 -45.50
CA LEU A 33 24.47 58.07 -44.33
C LEU A 33 24.29 59.58 -44.59
N PRO A 34 24.13 60.38 -43.52
CA PRO A 34 24.00 61.83 -43.63
C PRO A 34 25.20 62.48 -44.33
N GLY A 35 24.97 63.59 -45.02
CA GLY A 35 25.96 64.24 -45.88
C GLY A 35 26.99 65.09 -45.14
N THR A 36 26.83 65.27 -43.83
CA THR A 36 27.70 66.11 -43.01
C THR A 36 28.26 65.36 -41.81
N LEU A 37 29.50 65.70 -41.41
CA LEU A 37 30.14 65.13 -40.23
C LEU A 37 29.32 65.38 -38.96
N ASP A 38 28.73 66.57 -38.85
CA ASP A 38 27.92 66.95 -37.69
C ASP A 38 26.67 66.07 -37.53
N GLU A 39 25.99 65.70 -38.63
CA GLU A 39 24.84 64.80 -38.59
C GLU A 39 25.25 63.35 -38.26
N ILE A 40 26.40 62.89 -38.74
CA ILE A 40 26.94 61.57 -38.40
C ILE A 40 27.29 61.51 -36.91
N ASP A 41 27.95 62.54 -36.39
CA ASP A 41 28.30 62.62 -34.97
C ASP A 41 27.05 62.75 -34.09
N ALA A 42 26.01 63.46 -34.55
CA ALA A 42 24.72 63.54 -33.87
C ALA A 42 24.03 62.15 -33.78
N HIS A 43 23.96 61.42 -34.89
CA HIS A 43 23.41 60.05 -34.91
C HIS A 43 24.22 59.09 -34.03
N LEU A 44 25.55 59.18 -34.08
CA LEU A 44 26.44 58.38 -33.23
C LEU A 44 26.18 58.66 -31.75
N ASN A 45 26.02 59.94 -31.40
CA ASN A 45 25.79 60.36 -30.02
C ASN A 45 24.39 59.98 -29.53
N GLU A 46 23.37 60.04 -30.39
CA GLU A 46 22.01 59.57 -30.10
C GLU A 46 22.00 58.06 -29.81
N GLU A 47 22.61 57.25 -30.68
CA GLU A 47 22.68 55.80 -30.50
C GLU A 47 23.51 55.40 -29.27
N ARG A 48 24.61 56.12 -29.00
CA ARG A 48 25.39 55.91 -27.75
C ARG A 48 24.56 56.26 -26.51
N SER A 49 23.88 57.40 -26.52
CA SER A 49 23.02 57.81 -25.40
C SER A 49 21.89 56.79 -25.18
N ARG A 50 21.34 56.23 -26.25
CA ARG A 50 20.29 55.20 -26.19
C ARG A 50 20.81 53.89 -25.61
N ALA A 51 22.04 53.49 -25.96
CA ALA A 51 22.70 52.32 -25.38
C ALA A 51 23.08 52.53 -23.91
N GLU A 52 23.55 53.72 -23.54
CA GLU A 52 23.90 54.09 -22.16
C GLU A 52 22.68 54.19 -21.25
N CYS A 53 21.50 54.57 -21.79
CA CYS A 53 20.23 54.52 -21.06
C CYS A 53 19.78 53.10 -20.70
N PHE A 54 20.39 52.05 -21.26
CA PHE A 54 20.06 50.65 -20.97
C PHE A 54 20.68 50.20 -19.63
N THR A 55 20.22 50.79 -18.53
CA THR A 55 20.73 50.61 -17.16
C THR A 55 20.35 49.26 -16.53
N GLY A 56 19.53 48.45 -17.20
CA GLY A 56 18.98 47.19 -16.67
C GLY A 56 19.73 45.91 -17.04
N VAL A 57 20.66 45.95 -18.01
CA VAL A 57 21.45 44.77 -18.41
C VAL A 57 22.90 44.99 -18.02
N SER A 58 23.20 44.61 -16.78
CA SER A 58 24.56 44.47 -16.31
C SER A 58 25.04 43.03 -16.55
N ALA A 59 26.36 42.84 -16.66
CA ALA A 59 26.96 41.50 -16.77
C ALA A 59 26.53 40.57 -15.61
N ALA A 60 26.29 41.14 -14.42
CA ALA A 60 25.82 40.40 -13.26
C ALA A 60 24.41 39.81 -13.44
N VAL A 61 23.50 40.50 -14.14
CA VAL A 61 22.15 39.98 -14.43
C VAL A 61 22.20 38.81 -15.39
N VAL A 62 23.08 38.87 -16.39
CA VAL A 62 23.31 37.76 -17.34
C VAL A 62 23.93 36.55 -16.62
N GLU A 63 24.90 36.79 -15.74
CA GLU A 63 25.52 35.74 -14.92
C GLU A 63 24.51 35.09 -13.98
N GLU A 64 23.69 35.87 -13.28
CA GLU A 64 22.63 35.34 -12.40
C GLU A 64 21.58 34.54 -13.18
N TYR A 65 21.12 35.05 -14.33
CA TYR A 65 20.21 34.33 -15.20
C TYR A 65 20.81 32.99 -15.65
N SER A 66 22.08 33.00 -16.07
CA SER A 66 22.78 31.78 -16.49
C SER A 66 22.91 30.75 -15.34
N LYS A 67 23.19 31.23 -14.12
CA LYS A 67 23.26 30.40 -12.92
C LYS A 67 21.90 29.79 -12.58
N ARG A 68 20.83 30.59 -12.57
CA ARG A 68 19.47 30.11 -12.30
C ARG A 68 18.99 29.13 -13.35
N THR A 69 19.32 29.37 -14.62
CA THR A 69 18.97 28.44 -15.72
C THR A 69 19.60 27.08 -15.49
N ARG A 70 20.89 27.06 -15.11
CA ARG A 70 21.60 25.82 -14.78
C ARG A 70 21.02 25.11 -13.56
N GLU A 71 20.70 25.86 -12.51
CA GLU A 71 20.10 25.31 -11.29
C GLU A 71 18.71 24.70 -11.56
N ILE A 72 17.89 25.34 -12.40
CA ILE A 72 16.61 24.77 -12.84
C ILE A 72 16.82 23.47 -13.61
N GLU A 73 17.83 23.43 -14.49
CA GLU A 73 18.15 22.24 -15.29
C GLU A 73 18.58 21.07 -14.39
N ASP A 74 19.50 21.32 -13.44
CA ASP A 74 19.97 20.33 -12.47
C ASP A 74 18.82 19.82 -11.58
N LEU A 75 17.99 20.72 -11.03
CA LEU A 75 16.83 20.34 -10.20
C LEU A 75 15.79 19.55 -11.01
N THR A 76 15.58 19.90 -12.28
CA THR A 76 14.65 19.17 -13.15
C THR A 76 15.15 17.75 -13.40
N GLN A 77 16.46 17.58 -13.62
CA GLN A 77 17.07 16.26 -13.79
C GLN A 77 16.96 15.42 -12.52
N GLU A 78 17.25 16.00 -11.35
CA GLU A 78 17.11 15.29 -10.05
C GLU A 78 15.66 14.87 -9.80
N LEU A 79 14.70 15.73 -10.15
CA LEU A 79 13.27 15.44 -9.99
C LEU A 79 12.82 14.29 -10.90
N GLU A 80 13.29 14.25 -12.16
CA GLU A 80 13.02 13.16 -13.09
C GLU A 80 13.69 11.84 -12.65
N GLU A 81 14.87 11.89 -12.03
CA GLU A 81 15.48 10.72 -11.41
C GLU A 81 14.68 10.22 -10.20
N LYS A 82 14.31 11.11 -9.28
CA LYS A 82 13.50 10.75 -8.11
C LYS A 82 12.15 10.17 -8.50
N LYS A 83 11.49 10.70 -9.54
CA LYS A 83 10.25 10.14 -10.10
C LYS A 83 10.46 8.71 -10.59
N ARG A 84 11.50 8.47 -11.41
CA ARG A 84 11.82 7.12 -11.91
C ARG A 84 12.08 6.14 -10.77
N ASN A 85 12.80 6.56 -9.74
CA ASN A 85 13.06 5.74 -8.57
C ASN A 85 11.76 5.43 -7.80
N LEU A 86 10.88 6.43 -7.62
CA LEU A 86 9.59 6.25 -6.98
C LEU A 86 8.71 5.23 -7.73
N ASP A 87 8.67 5.33 -9.06
CA ASP A 87 7.93 4.37 -9.90
C ASP A 87 8.52 2.96 -9.81
N ALA A 88 9.84 2.82 -9.79
CA ALA A 88 10.51 1.54 -9.57
C ALA A 88 10.18 0.95 -8.20
N TYR A 89 10.17 1.75 -7.12
CA TYR A 89 9.79 1.29 -5.79
C TYR A 89 8.32 0.87 -5.73
N ARG A 90 7.41 1.63 -6.35
CA ARG A 90 5.99 1.26 -6.45
C ARG A 90 5.81 -0.08 -7.15
N GLN A 91 6.52 -0.30 -8.25
CA GLN A 91 6.47 -1.56 -8.98
C GLN A 91 6.99 -2.72 -8.13
N SER A 92 8.10 -2.52 -7.42
CA SER A 92 8.67 -3.52 -6.51
C SER A 92 7.70 -3.90 -5.38
N ILE A 93 7.04 -2.91 -4.76
CA ILE A 93 6.03 -3.13 -3.73
C ILE A 93 4.84 -3.92 -4.29
N SER A 94 4.35 -3.55 -5.47
CA SER A 94 3.25 -4.28 -6.13
C SER A 94 3.60 -5.73 -6.42
N GLN A 95 4.81 -5.97 -6.95
CA GLN A 95 5.28 -7.32 -7.25
C GLN A 95 5.41 -8.17 -5.98
N ALA A 96 5.98 -7.60 -4.91
CA ALA A 96 6.08 -8.27 -3.61
C ALA A 96 4.68 -8.59 -3.04
N LYS A 97 3.74 -7.63 -3.11
CA LYS A 97 2.34 -7.83 -2.70
C LYS A 97 1.70 -9.00 -3.45
N GLU A 98 1.79 -9.04 -4.78
CA GLU A 98 1.19 -10.11 -5.57
C GLU A 98 1.83 -11.48 -5.31
N THR A 99 3.16 -11.51 -5.20
CA THR A 99 3.92 -12.74 -4.92
C THR A 99 3.52 -13.37 -3.59
N TRP A 100 3.18 -12.55 -2.59
CA TRP A 100 2.71 -13.01 -1.29
C TRP A 100 1.19 -13.29 -1.26
N LEU A 101 0.38 -12.37 -1.79
CA LEU A 101 -1.07 -12.38 -1.63
C LEU A 101 -1.74 -13.49 -2.46
N ASN A 102 -1.25 -13.76 -3.67
CA ASN A 102 -1.88 -14.76 -4.55
C ASN A 102 -1.77 -16.18 -4.00
N PRO A 103 -0.58 -16.67 -3.56
CA PRO A 103 -0.49 -17.97 -2.89
C PRO A 103 -1.31 -18.04 -1.61
N LEU A 104 -1.36 -16.94 -0.83
CA LEU A 104 -2.17 -16.88 0.38
C LEU A 104 -3.67 -17.04 0.07
N LYS A 105 -4.17 -16.35 -0.96
CA LYS A 105 -5.55 -16.49 -1.43
C LYS A 105 -5.85 -17.92 -1.86
N GLN A 106 -4.97 -18.55 -2.63
CA GLN A 106 -5.13 -19.96 -3.06
C GLN A 106 -5.16 -20.92 -1.86
N LEU A 107 -4.31 -20.70 -0.86
CA LEU A 107 -4.32 -21.51 0.35
C LEU A 107 -5.64 -21.36 1.11
N ILE A 108 -6.15 -20.13 1.23
CA ILE A 108 -7.41 -19.85 1.91
C ILE A 108 -8.58 -20.46 1.14
N GLU A 109 -8.56 -20.43 -0.19
CA GLU A 109 -9.55 -21.11 -1.04
C GLU A 109 -9.60 -22.62 -0.73
N GLN A 110 -8.43 -23.29 -0.69
CA GLN A 110 -8.36 -24.71 -0.34
C GLN A 110 -8.83 -25.00 1.09
N ILE A 111 -8.56 -24.09 2.03
CA ILE A 111 -9.08 -24.19 3.40
C ILE A 111 -10.60 -24.02 3.37
N ASN A 112 -11.12 -23.06 2.61
CA ASN A 112 -12.54 -22.77 2.50
C ASN A 112 -13.31 -23.95 1.89
N GLU A 113 -12.77 -24.62 0.86
CA GLU A 113 -13.39 -25.83 0.30
C GLU A 113 -13.52 -26.94 1.36
N LYS A 114 -12.42 -27.27 2.05
CA LYS A 114 -12.42 -28.28 3.11
C LYS A 114 -13.32 -27.90 4.27
N PHE A 115 -13.32 -26.62 4.65
CA PHE A 115 -14.17 -26.09 5.70
C PHE A 115 -15.64 -26.12 5.31
N SER A 116 -15.96 -25.77 4.07
CA SER A 116 -17.30 -25.83 3.52
C SER A 116 -17.83 -27.26 3.53
N ASP A 117 -17.03 -28.24 3.12
CA ASP A 117 -17.42 -29.65 3.14
C ASP A 117 -17.61 -30.17 4.57
N PHE A 118 -16.75 -29.77 5.51
CA PHE A 118 -16.92 -30.03 6.94
C PHE A 118 -18.20 -29.38 7.51
N PHE A 119 -18.52 -28.16 7.11
CA PHE A 119 -19.75 -27.49 7.56
C PHE A 119 -20.99 -28.13 6.93
N ARG A 120 -20.92 -28.57 5.67
CA ARG A 120 -22.00 -29.31 5.01
C ARG A 120 -22.31 -30.63 5.73
N SER A 121 -21.30 -31.35 6.21
CA SER A 121 -21.53 -32.59 6.98
C SER A 121 -22.24 -32.32 8.32
N MET A 122 -22.02 -31.15 8.91
CA MET A 122 -22.76 -30.64 10.08
C MET A 122 -24.11 -29.98 9.72
N GLN A 123 -24.60 -30.14 8.49
CA GLN A 123 -25.82 -29.47 7.98
C GLN A 123 -25.78 -27.94 8.14
N CYS A 124 -24.57 -27.38 8.07
CA CYS A 124 -24.28 -25.96 8.11
C CYS A 124 -23.76 -25.48 6.75
N ALA A 125 -23.78 -24.17 6.55
CA ALA A 125 -22.95 -23.52 5.55
C ALA A 125 -22.06 -22.53 6.28
N GLY A 126 -20.76 -22.61 6.05
CA GLY A 126 -19.77 -21.71 6.61
C GLY A 126 -18.69 -21.44 5.58
N GLU A 127 -18.14 -20.24 5.60
CA GLU A 127 -17.13 -19.75 4.67
C GLU A 127 -15.91 -19.27 5.47
N VAL A 128 -14.73 -19.53 4.95
CA VAL A 128 -13.47 -18.97 5.42
C VAL A 128 -12.92 -18.03 4.35
N ASP A 129 -12.66 -16.79 4.72
CA ASP A 129 -12.18 -15.78 3.79
C ASP A 129 -10.99 -14.98 4.35
N LEU A 130 -10.21 -14.41 3.44
CA LEU A 130 -9.15 -13.46 3.77
C LEU A 130 -9.78 -12.07 3.94
N HIS A 131 -9.81 -11.58 5.17
CA HIS A 131 -10.32 -10.27 5.50
C HIS A 131 -9.22 -9.22 5.50
N SER A 132 -9.49 -8.10 4.83
CA SER A 132 -8.81 -6.82 5.03
C SER A 132 -9.80 -5.67 4.77
N GLU A 133 -9.68 -4.55 5.48
CA GLU A 133 -10.43 -3.32 5.22
C GLU A 133 -9.74 -2.44 4.16
N ASN A 134 -8.42 -2.52 4.08
CA ASN A 134 -7.58 -1.77 3.15
C ASN A 134 -6.46 -2.67 2.63
N GLU A 135 -6.31 -2.78 1.31
CA GLU A 135 -5.31 -3.68 0.71
C GLU A 135 -3.86 -3.23 0.90
N GLU A 136 -3.63 -2.01 1.38
CA GLU A 136 -2.29 -1.50 1.70
C GLU A 136 -1.92 -1.67 3.18
N GLU A 137 -2.88 -2.02 4.04
CA GLU A 137 -2.66 -2.28 5.47
C GLU A 137 -2.32 -3.76 5.71
N TYR A 138 -1.08 -4.13 5.38
CA TYR A 138 -0.61 -5.52 5.40
C TYR A 138 -0.76 -6.20 6.78
N ASP A 139 -0.68 -5.44 7.87
CA ASP A 139 -0.84 -5.93 9.25
C ASP A 139 -2.30 -6.24 9.63
N LYS A 140 -3.27 -5.74 8.85
CA LYS A 140 -4.70 -5.96 9.08
C LYS A 140 -5.25 -7.19 8.36
N TYR A 141 -4.46 -7.82 7.50
CA TYR A 141 -4.88 -9.07 6.88
C TYR A 141 -5.09 -10.16 7.93
N GLY A 142 -6.30 -10.69 7.97
CA GLY A 142 -6.69 -11.73 8.91
C GLY A 142 -7.57 -12.79 8.25
N ILE A 143 -7.55 -14.00 8.78
CA ILE A 143 -8.49 -15.04 8.35
C ILE A 143 -9.79 -14.86 9.14
N ARG A 144 -10.91 -14.81 8.43
CA ARG A 144 -12.25 -14.66 8.99
C ARG A 144 -13.07 -15.92 8.69
N ILE A 145 -13.92 -16.30 9.64
CA ILE A 145 -14.87 -17.41 9.50
C ILE A 145 -16.28 -16.82 9.59
N ARG A 146 -17.13 -17.10 8.60
CA ARG A 146 -18.52 -16.61 8.49
C ARG A 146 -19.49 -17.79 8.44
N GLU A 147 -20.60 -17.71 9.17
CA GLU A 147 -21.71 -18.68 9.08
C GLU A 147 -22.77 -18.13 8.11
N LEU A 148 -23.18 -18.93 7.10
CA LEU A 148 -24.03 -18.50 6.00
C LEU A 148 -25.54 -18.73 6.25
N ASN A 149 -25.93 -19.61 7.17
CA ASN A 149 -27.35 -19.97 7.36
C ASN A 149 -27.84 -19.82 8.80
N ARG A 150 -28.90 -19.01 8.98
CA ARG A 150 -29.67 -18.93 10.23
C ARG A 150 -30.77 -20.01 10.25
N CYS A 151 -30.54 -21.11 10.93
CA CYS A 151 -31.58 -22.12 11.22
C CYS A 151 -32.12 -21.87 12.64
N PRO A 152 -33.40 -22.09 12.99
CA PRO A 152 -33.89 -21.83 14.36
C PRO A 152 -33.23 -22.74 15.42
N PHE A 153 -32.92 -23.98 15.06
CA PHE A 153 -32.10 -24.89 15.86
C PHE A 153 -31.18 -25.72 14.95
N ARG A 154 -30.12 -26.27 15.52
CA ARG A 154 -29.11 -27.05 14.84
C ARG A 154 -28.69 -28.25 15.68
N VAL A 155 -28.53 -29.41 15.06
CA VAL A 155 -28.02 -30.62 15.71
C VAL A 155 -26.68 -30.96 15.08
N VAL A 156 -25.69 -31.19 15.92
CA VAL A 156 -24.30 -31.45 15.55
C VAL A 156 -23.91 -32.75 16.23
N ASP A 157 -23.59 -33.79 15.45
CA ASP A 157 -23.22 -35.12 15.94
C ASP A 157 -21.81 -35.50 15.49
N GLU A 158 -21.11 -36.30 16.29
CA GLU A 158 -19.82 -36.93 16.00
C GLU A 158 -18.67 -36.05 15.46
N ILE A 159 -18.69 -34.72 15.66
CA ILE A 159 -17.67 -33.81 15.09
C ILE A 159 -16.24 -34.11 15.52
N ASN A 160 -16.08 -34.81 16.63
CA ASN A 160 -14.79 -35.11 17.24
C ASN A 160 -14.22 -36.47 16.84
N GLN A 161 -14.81 -37.16 15.85
CA GLN A 161 -14.21 -38.40 15.34
C GLN A 161 -13.05 -38.13 14.37
N GLY A 162 -11.94 -38.86 14.53
CA GLY A 162 -10.79 -38.80 13.63
C GLY A 162 -9.81 -37.64 13.89
N MET A 163 -9.98 -36.90 14.99
CA MET A 163 -9.07 -35.81 15.40
C MET A 163 -8.22 -36.22 16.62
N ASP A 164 -7.06 -35.59 16.78
CA ASP A 164 -6.28 -35.70 18.00
C ASP A 164 -6.88 -34.85 19.13
N PRO A 165 -6.53 -35.12 20.41
CA PRO A 165 -7.14 -34.43 21.55
C PRO A 165 -6.95 -32.90 21.58
N VAL A 166 -5.90 -32.37 20.94
CA VAL A 166 -5.64 -30.92 20.91
C VAL A 166 -6.60 -30.25 19.92
N ASN A 167 -6.75 -30.84 18.74
CA ASN A 167 -7.65 -30.32 17.71
C ASN A 167 -9.12 -30.47 18.10
N GLU A 168 -9.51 -31.61 18.70
CA GLU A 168 -10.87 -31.78 19.23
C GLU A 168 -11.23 -30.68 20.25
N ARG A 169 -10.29 -30.32 21.15
CA ARG A 169 -10.51 -29.25 22.13
C ARG A 169 -10.69 -27.88 21.47
N ARG A 170 -9.89 -27.57 20.45
CA ARG A 170 -9.99 -26.30 19.72
C ARG A 170 -11.30 -26.18 18.97
N VAL A 171 -11.70 -27.25 18.27
CA VAL A 171 -12.99 -27.30 17.57
C VAL A 171 -14.14 -27.14 18.55
N PHE A 172 -14.09 -27.81 19.70
CA PHE A 172 -15.11 -27.64 20.75
C PHE A 172 -15.21 -26.19 21.24
N ASP A 173 -14.09 -25.53 21.55
CA ASP A 173 -14.11 -24.14 22.03
C ASP A 173 -14.69 -23.19 20.98
N ILE A 174 -14.35 -23.40 19.69
CA ILE A 174 -14.90 -22.63 18.57
C ILE A 174 -16.43 -22.84 18.47
N VAL A 175 -16.90 -24.08 18.58
CA VAL A 175 -18.34 -24.41 18.54
C VAL A 175 -19.08 -23.75 19.70
N VAL A 176 -18.57 -23.85 20.93
CA VAL A 176 -19.19 -23.23 22.12
C VAL A 176 -19.24 -21.71 21.98
N ARG A 177 -18.12 -21.06 21.63
CA ARG A 177 -18.07 -19.61 21.41
C ARG A 177 -19.00 -19.13 20.31
N THR A 178 -19.26 -19.96 19.31
CA THR A 178 -20.15 -19.61 18.20
C THR A 178 -21.60 -19.82 18.59
N ALA A 179 -21.93 -20.95 19.20
CA ALA A 179 -23.29 -21.33 19.60
C ALA A 179 -23.85 -20.46 20.74
N CYS A 180 -23.01 -19.97 21.64
CA CYS A 180 -23.43 -19.20 22.82
C CYS A 180 -23.44 -17.68 22.61
N LYS A 181 -23.44 -17.18 21.36
CA LYS A 181 -23.60 -15.74 21.09
C LYS A 181 -25.07 -15.35 21.18
N GLY A 182 -25.39 -14.16 21.68
CA GLY A 182 -26.78 -13.73 21.91
C GLY A 182 -27.69 -13.65 20.66
N THR A 183 -27.14 -13.80 19.45
CA THR A 183 -27.87 -13.76 18.17
C THR A 183 -27.89 -15.08 17.42
N THR A 184 -27.41 -16.18 18.03
CA THR A 184 -27.28 -17.48 17.38
C THR A 184 -28.41 -18.44 17.72
N SER A 185 -28.60 -19.39 16.82
CA SER A 185 -29.59 -20.46 16.88
C SER A 185 -29.39 -21.38 18.09
N GLN A 186 -30.40 -22.18 18.45
CA GLN A 186 -30.21 -23.23 19.47
C GLN A 186 -29.32 -24.36 18.92
N TYR A 187 -28.22 -24.70 19.59
CA TYR A 187 -27.33 -25.81 19.20
C TYR A 187 -27.52 -27.02 20.12
N PHE A 188 -27.71 -28.20 19.52
CA PHE A 188 -27.64 -29.49 20.17
C PHE A 188 -26.33 -30.16 19.74
N PHE A 189 -25.39 -30.28 20.68
CA PHE A 189 -24.14 -30.98 20.44
C PHE A 189 -24.19 -32.38 21.05
N ILE A 190 -24.06 -33.41 20.21
CA ILE A 190 -24.08 -34.81 20.60
C ILE A 190 -22.68 -35.36 20.35
N THR A 191 -22.08 -35.96 21.37
CA THR A 191 -20.80 -36.63 21.22
C THR A 191 -20.74 -37.88 22.10
N PRO A 192 -20.25 -39.02 21.57
CA PRO A 192 -19.99 -40.21 22.37
C PRO A 192 -18.71 -40.07 23.21
N LYS A 193 -17.86 -39.06 22.93
CA LYS A 193 -16.56 -38.85 23.58
C LYS A 193 -16.53 -37.51 24.30
N VAL A 194 -16.49 -37.56 25.63
CA VAL A 194 -16.34 -36.37 26.47
C VAL A 194 -14.85 -36.12 26.71
N LEU A 195 -14.31 -35.05 26.13
CA LEU A 195 -12.99 -34.55 26.50
C LEU A 195 -13.01 -34.00 27.92
N GLN A 196 -11.97 -34.28 28.69
CA GLN A 196 -11.83 -33.76 30.04
C GLN A 196 -11.34 -32.31 30.01
N ASN A 197 -11.74 -31.51 31.01
CA ASN A 197 -11.31 -30.13 31.19
C ASN A 197 -11.66 -29.23 29.98
N LEU A 198 -12.87 -29.36 29.46
CA LEU A 198 -13.44 -28.45 28.47
C LEU A 198 -14.00 -27.19 29.17
N THR A 199 -13.99 -26.07 28.46
CA THR A 199 -14.59 -24.82 28.90
C THR A 199 -16.08 -24.84 28.54
N TYR A 200 -16.96 -24.72 29.53
CA TYR A 200 -18.39 -24.63 29.31
C TYR A 200 -18.86 -23.19 29.55
N ALA A 201 -19.73 -22.69 28.67
CA ALA A 201 -20.38 -21.40 28.86
C ALA A 201 -21.61 -21.55 29.79
N ASP A 202 -22.02 -20.47 30.45
CA ASP A 202 -23.15 -20.49 31.39
C ASP A 202 -24.49 -20.77 30.70
N GLU A 203 -24.60 -20.43 29.41
CA GLU A 203 -25.75 -20.68 28.56
C GLU A 203 -25.86 -22.15 28.11
N MET A 204 -24.82 -22.96 28.36
CA MET A 204 -24.76 -24.34 27.92
C MET A 204 -25.43 -25.29 28.92
N THR A 205 -26.28 -26.19 28.41
CA THR A 205 -26.85 -27.29 29.22
C THR A 205 -26.27 -28.63 28.76
N VAL A 206 -25.71 -29.40 29.70
CA VAL A 206 -25.11 -30.71 29.42
C VAL A 206 -26.07 -31.82 29.81
N HIS A 207 -26.43 -32.67 28.84
CA HIS A 207 -27.22 -33.88 29.07
C HIS A 207 -26.35 -35.13 28.90
N CYS A 208 -26.12 -35.86 29.99
CA CYS A 208 -25.39 -37.13 29.94
C CYS A 208 -26.38 -38.30 29.78
N VAL A 209 -26.45 -38.88 28.59
CA VAL A 209 -27.27 -40.06 28.31
C VAL A 209 -26.43 -41.31 28.57
N HIS A 210 -26.88 -42.15 29.50
CA HIS A 210 -26.28 -43.45 29.76
C HIS A 210 -27.32 -44.52 29.40
N ASN A 211 -26.89 -45.60 28.75
CA ASN A 211 -27.77 -46.72 28.40
C ASN A 211 -27.07 -48.04 28.69
N GLY A 212 -26.83 -48.32 29.97
CA GLY A 212 -26.18 -49.54 30.44
C GLY A 212 -27.14 -50.48 31.15
N LEU A 213 -26.89 -51.80 31.05
CA LEU A 213 -27.68 -52.86 31.69
C LEU A 213 -27.87 -52.69 33.21
N GLN A 214 -26.93 -52.03 33.89
CA GLN A 214 -26.97 -51.76 35.33
C GLN A 214 -27.34 -50.32 35.68
N MET A 215 -27.83 -49.54 34.72
CA MET A 215 -28.14 -48.15 34.97
C MET A 215 -29.35 -48.00 35.89
N LEU A 216 -29.24 -47.10 36.86
CA LEU A 216 -30.35 -46.74 37.73
C LEU A 216 -31.45 -46.03 36.91
N PRO A 217 -32.73 -46.36 37.14
CA PRO A 217 -33.83 -45.57 36.61
C PRO A 217 -33.71 -44.09 37.03
N PRO A 218 -34.19 -43.12 36.23
CA PRO A 218 -34.09 -41.70 36.55
C PRO A 218 -34.64 -41.33 37.93
N SER A 219 -35.69 -42.03 38.38
CA SER A 219 -36.29 -41.85 39.72
C SER A 219 -35.39 -42.24 40.88
N LYS A 220 -34.38 -43.09 40.64
CA LYS A 220 -33.40 -43.55 41.63
C LYS A 220 -32.05 -42.81 41.51
N TRP A 221 -31.87 -42.01 40.45
CA TRP A 221 -30.66 -41.21 40.28
C TRP A 221 -30.69 -39.97 41.17
N ASN A 222 -29.60 -39.71 41.89
CA ASN A 222 -29.46 -38.53 42.74
C ASN A 222 -28.15 -37.80 42.46
N LEU A 223 -28.26 -36.73 41.66
CA LEU A 223 -27.12 -35.91 41.23
C LEU A 223 -26.35 -35.30 42.42
N LYS A 224 -27.05 -34.81 43.45
CA LYS A 224 -26.42 -34.21 44.64
C LYS A 224 -25.54 -35.21 45.38
N SER A 225 -26.05 -36.43 45.57
CA SER A 225 -25.31 -37.52 46.20
C SER A 225 -24.10 -37.96 45.36
N PHE A 226 -24.23 -37.99 44.04
CA PHE A 226 -23.13 -38.31 43.12
C PHE A 226 -22.01 -37.25 43.20
N ILE A 227 -22.34 -35.96 43.08
CA ILE A 227 -21.38 -34.85 43.15
C ILE A 227 -20.60 -34.88 44.47
N ARG A 228 -21.30 -35.05 45.61
CA ARG A 228 -20.65 -35.15 46.94
C ARG A 228 -19.64 -36.29 47.00
N ARG A 229 -19.96 -37.46 46.43
CA ARG A 229 -19.04 -38.61 46.41
C ARG A 229 -17.82 -38.34 45.53
N SER A 230 -18.02 -37.73 44.37
CA SER A 230 -16.93 -37.35 43.47
C SER A 230 -15.96 -36.35 44.12
N GLN A 231 -16.49 -35.28 44.73
CA GLN A 231 -15.69 -34.28 45.44
C GLN A 231 -14.87 -34.86 46.60
N ARG A 232 -15.42 -35.84 47.33
CA ARG A 232 -14.68 -36.56 48.38
C ARG A 232 -13.51 -37.35 47.81
N LYS A 233 -13.71 -38.04 46.67
CA LYS A 233 -12.63 -38.78 46.00
C LYS A 233 -11.52 -37.84 45.50
N LEU A 234 -11.90 -36.69 44.92
CA LEU A 234 -10.93 -35.69 44.44
C LEU A 234 -10.10 -35.08 45.58
N LYS A 235 -10.74 -34.75 46.72
CA LYS A 235 -10.01 -34.29 47.91
C LYS A 235 -9.02 -35.35 48.40
N HIS A 236 -9.48 -36.60 48.51
CA HIS A 236 -8.63 -37.68 49.01
C HIS A 236 -7.44 -38.00 48.10
N ALA A 237 -7.58 -37.77 46.79
CA ALA A 237 -6.52 -37.93 45.79
C ALA A 237 -5.57 -36.72 45.70
N ALA A 238 -5.95 -35.55 46.24
CA ALA A 238 -5.08 -34.37 46.34
C ALA A 238 -4.29 -34.33 47.65
N ASP A 239 -4.75 -35.08 48.67
CA ASP A 239 -4.08 -35.26 49.96
C ASP A 239 -3.06 -36.43 49.96
N GLN A 240 -2.83 -37.07 48.80
CA GLN A 240 -1.80 -38.10 48.55
C GLN A 240 -0.77 -37.57 47.55
#